data_AF-A0A2K3N7F0-F1
#
_entry.id   AF-A0A2K3N7F0-F1
#
_cell.length_a   1.000
_cell.length_b   1.000
_cell.length_c   1.000
_cell.angle_alpha   90.00
_cell.angle_beta   90.00
_cell.angle_gamma   90.00
#
_symmetry.space_group_name_H-M   'P 1'
#
loop_
_entity.id
_entity.type
_entity.pdbx_description
1 polymer ?
#
loop_
_entity_poly.entity_id
_entity_poly.type
_entity_poly.pdbx_seq_one_letter_code
_entity_poly.pdbx_strand_id
1 'polypeptide(L)'
;MKARNIGSNSKMTEIVARKRKMGDRKEKTAPKWPSIKPKNNLHVTPLRDFDLFTVQNFFSSAESKAFIETAEGIGFAHQGSLGPAKGEAYRDNDRISVNDAVLADSIWDSGLNKLFSDIRIRGKAAVGLNPNIRLYRYKVGQRFGRHIDESNDLGDGKRTRYTLLVYLSGGPGELKSKAKNDSNKPTDSSFDRLVGGETVFYGSRNSIVAEVAPIEGMALLHIHGDKCLLHEARNVTKGVKYVFRSDVVFA
;
A
#
# COMPACT_ATOMS: atom_id res chain seq x y z
N MET A 1 10.31 26.38 -90.37
CA MET A 1 11.73 26.78 -90.15
C MET A 1 12.15 26.32 -88.76
N LYS A 2 13.29 25.63 -88.68
CA LYS A 2 14.16 25.38 -87.50
C LYS A 2 13.62 24.60 -86.28
N ALA A 3 14.18 23.40 -86.16
CA ALA A 3 14.46 22.69 -84.91
C ALA A 3 15.30 23.51 -83.91
N ARG A 4 15.22 23.17 -82.61
CA ARG A 4 16.37 22.76 -81.79
C ARG A 4 15.97 22.28 -80.40
N ASN A 5 16.71 21.25 -80.01
CA ASN A 5 16.71 20.40 -78.83
C ASN A 5 17.51 21.04 -77.69
N ILE A 6 17.10 20.97 -76.42
CA ILE A 6 18.00 20.93 -75.24
C ILE A 6 17.29 20.15 -74.12
N GLY A 7 17.88 19.02 -73.70
CA GLY A 7 17.41 18.22 -72.58
C GLY A 7 17.96 18.67 -71.22
N SER A 8 17.57 17.96 -70.16
CA SER A 8 18.45 17.47 -69.08
C SER A 8 17.69 17.29 -67.74
N ASN A 9 17.96 16.13 -67.15
CA ASN A 9 17.94 15.76 -65.73
C ASN A 9 16.64 15.61 -64.94
N SER A 10 16.29 14.32 -64.80
CA SER A 10 15.79 13.68 -63.59
C SER A 10 16.44 14.22 -62.31
N LYS A 11 15.61 14.51 -61.30
CA LYS A 11 15.97 14.39 -59.88
C LYS A 11 14.74 13.92 -59.10
N MET A 12 14.65 12.61 -58.91
CA MET A 12 13.90 12.00 -57.81
C MET A 12 14.40 12.60 -56.49
N THR A 13 13.52 13.20 -55.71
CA THR A 13 13.79 13.60 -54.34
C THR A 13 13.59 12.39 -53.42
N GLU A 14 14.68 11.71 -53.08
CA GLU A 14 14.73 10.73 -51.99
C GLU A 14 14.41 11.43 -50.65
N ILE A 15 13.33 11.00 -50.00
CA ILE A 15 13.04 11.32 -48.60
C ILE A 15 13.95 10.44 -47.74
N VAL A 16 15.08 11.00 -47.30
CA VAL A 16 15.95 10.36 -46.30
C VAL A 16 15.25 10.39 -44.94
N ALA A 17 14.71 9.26 -44.53
CA ALA A 17 14.20 9.04 -43.19
C ALA A 17 15.36 9.12 -42.17
N ARG A 18 15.41 10.20 -41.38
CA ARG A 18 16.30 10.32 -40.22
C ARG A 18 15.87 9.30 -39.16
N LYS A 19 16.53 8.14 -39.12
CA LYS A 19 16.51 7.20 -37.98
C LYS A 19 16.96 7.95 -36.72
N ARG A 20 16.01 8.29 -35.84
CA ARG A 20 16.34 8.69 -34.46
C ARG A 20 16.93 7.47 -33.76
N LYS A 21 18.18 7.59 -33.28
CA LYS A 21 18.78 6.61 -32.35
C LYS A 21 17.85 6.50 -31.13
N MET A 22 17.26 5.32 -30.94
CA MET A 22 16.70 4.91 -29.66
C MET A 22 17.85 4.97 -28.65
N GLY A 23 17.82 5.96 -27.77
CA GLY A 23 18.68 5.96 -26.59
C GLY A 23 18.33 4.73 -25.75
N ASP A 24 19.36 4.11 -25.18
CA ASP A 24 19.23 3.00 -24.24
C ASP A 24 18.23 3.37 -23.15
N ARG A 25 17.03 2.78 -23.25
CA ARG A 25 16.08 2.75 -22.15
C ARG A 25 16.71 1.77 -21.17
N LYS A 26 17.45 2.28 -20.16
CA LYS A 26 17.82 1.46 -19.00
C LYS A 26 16.53 0.80 -18.50
N GLU A 27 16.41 -0.51 -18.69
CA GLU A 27 15.43 -1.31 -17.98
C GLU A 27 15.64 -1.03 -16.50
N LYS A 28 14.69 -0.32 -15.89
CA LYS A 28 14.64 -0.25 -14.43
C LYS A 28 14.31 -1.67 -13.98
N THR A 29 15.31 -2.38 -13.48
CA THR A 29 15.08 -3.64 -12.78
C THR A 29 14.00 -3.40 -11.73
N ALA A 30 13.00 -4.28 -11.69
CA ALA A 30 11.93 -4.19 -10.70
C ALA A 30 12.56 -4.13 -9.29
N PRO A 31 12.04 -3.28 -8.39
CA PRO A 31 12.60 -3.18 -7.05
C PRO A 31 12.54 -4.54 -6.36
N LYS A 32 13.66 -4.96 -5.78
CA LYS A 32 13.73 -6.21 -5.03
C LYS A 32 13.21 -5.96 -3.62
N TRP A 33 11.96 -6.32 -3.38
CA TRP A 33 11.35 -6.21 -2.06
C TRP A 33 12.03 -7.15 -1.03
N PRO A 34 12.01 -6.80 0.28
CA PRO A 34 12.52 -7.66 1.33
C PRO A 34 11.79 -8.99 1.40
N SER A 35 12.50 -10.06 1.76
CA SER A 35 11.88 -11.35 2.05
C SER A 35 11.15 -11.33 3.38
N ILE A 36 10.06 -12.09 3.47
CA ILE A 36 9.27 -12.25 4.69
C ILE A 36 9.46 -13.68 5.19
N LYS A 37 9.68 -13.82 6.51
CA LYS A 37 9.82 -15.13 7.13
C LYS A 37 8.45 -15.76 7.42
N PRO A 38 8.33 -17.10 7.40
CA PRO A 38 7.13 -17.77 7.87
C PRO A 38 6.75 -17.39 9.30
N LYS A 39 5.46 -17.25 9.56
CA LYS A 39 4.83 -16.82 10.81
C LYS A 39 4.03 -18.01 11.35
N ASN A 40 4.51 -18.59 12.45
CA ASN A 40 3.95 -19.85 12.97
C ASN A 40 2.94 -19.66 14.10
N ASN A 41 2.76 -18.45 14.64
CA ASN A 41 1.90 -18.16 15.79
C ASN A 41 1.22 -16.79 15.65
N LEU A 42 0.45 -16.59 14.58
CA LEU A 42 -0.29 -15.34 14.38
C LEU A 42 -1.41 -15.21 15.41
N HIS A 43 -1.35 -14.16 16.22
CA HIS A 43 -2.37 -13.88 17.22
C HIS A 43 -3.43 -12.92 16.67
N VAL A 44 -4.65 -13.40 16.50
CA VAL A 44 -5.79 -12.64 15.99
C VAL A 44 -6.53 -11.97 17.14
N THR A 45 -6.87 -10.70 16.99
CA THR A 45 -7.74 -9.97 17.92
C THR A 45 -8.94 -9.41 17.16
N PRO A 46 -10.12 -10.05 17.30
CA PRO A 46 -11.35 -9.55 16.71
C PRO A 46 -11.74 -8.19 17.31
N LEU A 47 -12.10 -7.22 16.46
CA LEU A 47 -12.68 -5.94 16.87
C LEU A 47 -14.18 -5.90 16.55
N ARG A 48 -14.60 -6.61 15.50
CA ARG A 48 -16.00 -6.87 15.14
C ARG A 48 -16.08 -8.17 14.37
N ASP A 49 -16.22 -9.28 15.10
CA ASP A 49 -16.17 -10.64 14.56
C ASP A 49 -14.96 -10.80 13.59
N PHE A 50 -15.13 -11.54 12.50
CA PHE A 50 -14.15 -11.60 11.43
C PHE A 50 -14.28 -10.47 10.39
N ASP A 51 -15.30 -9.60 10.49
CA ASP A 51 -15.46 -8.47 9.56
C ASP A 51 -14.38 -7.38 9.80
N LEU A 52 -13.80 -7.33 11.01
CA LEU A 52 -12.73 -6.41 11.39
C LEU A 52 -11.87 -7.02 12.51
N PHE A 53 -10.58 -7.24 12.25
CA PHE A 53 -9.66 -7.82 13.23
C PHE A 53 -8.21 -7.38 13.00
N THR A 54 -7.39 -7.46 14.05
CA THR A 54 -5.95 -7.24 13.95
C THR A 54 -5.16 -8.53 14.12
N VAL A 55 -3.94 -8.54 13.59
CA VAL A 55 -2.97 -9.63 13.76
C VAL A 55 -1.68 -9.02 14.27
N GLN A 56 -1.32 -9.37 15.50
CA GLN A 56 -0.13 -8.82 16.16
C GLN A 56 1.14 -9.44 15.58
N ASN A 57 2.22 -8.65 15.51
CA ASN A 57 3.55 -9.09 15.05
C ASN A 57 3.53 -9.80 13.68
N PHE A 58 2.64 -9.37 12.77
CA PHE A 58 2.54 -9.94 11.43
C PHE A 58 3.84 -9.68 10.65
N PHE A 59 4.33 -8.43 10.65
CA PHE A 59 5.72 -8.13 10.27
C PHE A 59 6.57 -7.98 11.53
N SER A 60 7.82 -8.43 11.47
CA SER A 60 8.83 -8.09 12.47
C SER A 60 9.31 -6.65 12.25
N SER A 61 9.99 -6.10 13.25
CA SER A 61 10.58 -4.76 13.10
C SER A 61 11.64 -4.70 11.99
N ALA A 62 12.45 -5.76 11.85
CA ALA A 62 13.44 -5.86 10.78
C ALA A 62 12.80 -5.88 9.38
N GLU A 63 11.69 -6.62 9.20
CA GLU A 63 10.95 -6.62 7.94
C GLU A 63 10.32 -5.25 7.69
N SER A 64 9.66 -4.65 8.69
CA SER A 64 9.03 -3.33 8.59
C SER A 64 10.03 -2.25 8.15
N LYS A 65 11.19 -2.21 8.80
CA LYS A 65 12.29 -1.29 8.45
C LYS A 65 12.78 -1.52 7.02
N ALA A 66 13.04 -2.77 6.63
CA ALA A 66 13.51 -3.10 5.29
C ALA A 66 12.50 -2.69 4.19
N PHE A 67 11.19 -2.84 4.46
CA PHE A 67 10.15 -2.38 3.54
C PHE A 67 10.15 -0.86 3.42
N ILE A 68 10.28 -0.13 4.53
CA ILE A 68 10.38 1.34 4.52
C ILE A 68 11.62 1.79 3.74
N GLU A 69 12.80 1.22 4.01
CA GLU A 69 14.05 1.55 3.32
C GLU A 69 13.94 1.33 1.80
N THR A 70 13.36 0.19 1.41
CA THR A 70 13.13 -0.13 -0.01
C THR A 70 12.14 0.87 -0.64
N ALA A 71 11.06 1.21 0.05
CA ALA A 71 10.05 2.15 -0.42
C ALA A 71 10.62 3.57 -0.59
N GLU A 72 11.38 4.06 0.37
CA GLU A 72 12.06 5.36 0.28
C GLU A 72 13.08 5.37 -0.86
N GLY A 73 13.81 4.28 -1.07
CA GLY A 73 14.73 4.12 -2.21
C GLY A 73 14.05 4.13 -3.58
N ILE A 74 12.82 3.59 -3.68
CA ILE A 74 11.99 3.68 -4.90
C ILE A 74 11.47 5.11 -5.10
N GLY A 75 11.09 5.78 -4.00
CA GLY A 75 10.49 7.10 -3.99
C GLY A 75 8.96 7.06 -4.07
N PHE A 76 8.30 7.82 -3.20
CA PHE A 76 6.85 7.95 -3.18
C PHE A 76 6.36 9.08 -4.10
N ALA A 77 5.24 8.85 -4.78
CA ALA A 77 4.52 9.89 -5.50
C ALA A 77 3.41 10.47 -4.59
N HIS A 78 3.37 11.80 -4.49
CA HIS A 78 2.29 12.47 -3.75
C HIS A 78 0.93 12.22 -4.41
N GLN A 79 -0.09 11.98 -3.60
CA GLN A 79 -1.48 11.79 -3.97
C GLN A 79 -2.35 12.73 -3.12
N GLY A 80 -2.51 13.95 -3.63
CA GLY A 80 -3.43 14.94 -3.10
C GLY A 80 -4.69 15.02 -3.95
N SER A 81 -5.86 15.05 -3.31
CA SER A 81 -7.09 15.53 -3.92
C SER A 81 -7.19 17.04 -3.69
N LEU A 82 -7.59 17.84 -4.70
CA LEU A 82 -7.91 19.28 -4.55
C LEU A 82 -9.11 19.53 -3.61
N GLY A 83 -9.73 18.46 -3.13
CA GLY A 83 -10.95 18.37 -2.35
C GLY A 83 -11.62 17.05 -2.73
N PRO A 84 -12.54 16.51 -1.92
CA PRO A 84 -13.40 15.45 -2.40
C PRO A 84 -14.17 15.97 -3.63
N ALA A 85 -13.90 15.44 -4.82
CA ALA A 85 -14.87 15.54 -5.90
C ALA A 85 -16.21 15.01 -5.37
N LYS A 86 -17.36 15.46 -5.88
CA LYS A 86 -18.66 15.02 -5.35
C LYS A 86 -18.75 13.48 -5.38
N GLY A 87 -18.65 12.84 -4.21
CA GLY A 87 -18.64 11.38 -4.05
C GLY A 87 -17.28 10.73 -3.79
N GLU A 88 -16.17 11.47 -3.87
CA GLU A 88 -14.83 10.97 -3.53
C GLU A 88 -14.44 11.38 -2.11
N ALA A 89 -13.57 10.61 -1.46
CA ALA A 89 -13.04 10.99 -0.15
C ALA A 89 -11.79 11.87 -0.29
N TYR A 90 -11.66 12.87 0.59
CA TYR A 90 -10.45 13.68 0.67
C TYR A 90 -9.22 12.80 0.90
N ARG A 91 -8.20 12.93 0.05
CA ARG A 91 -6.96 12.17 0.15
C ARG A 91 -5.76 13.11 0.16
N ASP A 92 -4.88 12.92 1.12
CA ASP A 92 -3.57 13.51 1.17
C ASP A 92 -2.60 12.50 1.75
N ASN A 93 -1.80 11.87 0.89
CA ASN A 93 -0.74 10.96 1.27
C ASN A 93 0.28 10.81 0.14
N ASP A 94 1.43 10.20 0.43
CA ASP A 94 2.32 9.73 -0.62
C ASP A 94 2.13 8.22 -0.84
N ARG A 95 2.28 7.76 -2.09
CA ARG A 95 1.99 6.38 -2.49
C ARG A 95 3.02 5.81 -3.46
N ILE A 96 3.34 4.54 -3.26
CA ILE A 96 3.89 3.63 -4.27
C ILE A 96 2.79 2.65 -4.66
N SER A 97 2.67 2.33 -5.95
CA SER A 97 1.78 1.28 -6.46
C SER A 97 2.59 0.40 -7.39
N VAL A 98 2.63 -0.90 -7.11
CA VAL A 98 3.33 -1.89 -7.92
C VAL A 98 2.41 -3.08 -8.16
N ASN A 99 2.59 -3.76 -9.29
CA ASN A 99 1.93 -5.02 -9.57
C ASN A 99 2.99 -6.13 -9.43
N ASP A 100 2.96 -6.86 -8.32
CA ASP A 100 4.00 -7.83 -7.95
C ASP A 100 3.39 -9.09 -7.34
N ALA A 101 3.21 -10.11 -8.18
CA ALA A 101 2.63 -11.39 -7.76
C ALA A 101 3.56 -12.18 -6.83
N VAL A 102 4.88 -12.09 -7.04
CA VAL A 102 5.85 -12.83 -6.21
C VAL A 102 5.83 -12.32 -4.77
N LEU A 103 5.76 -11.00 -4.58
CA LEU A 103 5.60 -10.41 -3.26
C LEU A 103 4.24 -10.75 -2.64
N ALA A 104 3.15 -10.71 -3.43
CA ALA A 104 1.81 -11.04 -2.97
C ALA A 104 1.76 -12.50 -2.46
N ASP A 105 2.30 -13.44 -3.22
CA ASP A 105 2.39 -14.86 -2.85
C ASP A 105 3.28 -15.04 -1.61
N SER A 106 4.42 -14.35 -1.55
CA SER A 106 5.33 -14.42 -0.39
C SER A 106 4.65 -13.96 0.92
N ILE A 107 3.83 -12.91 0.87
CA ILE A 107 3.06 -12.44 2.04
C ILE A 107 1.94 -13.42 2.37
N TRP A 108 1.23 -13.91 1.36
CA TRP A 108 0.16 -14.89 1.54
C TRP A 108 0.65 -16.17 2.24
N ASP A 109 1.76 -16.71 1.75
CA ASP A 109 2.38 -17.95 2.24
C ASP A 109 3.17 -17.77 3.53
N SER A 110 3.40 -16.52 3.97
CA SER A 110 4.01 -16.24 5.27
C SER A 110 3.19 -16.77 6.45
N GLY A 111 1.93 -17.14 6.26
CA GLY A 111 1.03 -17.65 7.30
C GLY A 111 -0.36 -17.03 7.27
N LEU A 112 -0.56 -16.01 6.42
CA LEU A 112 -1.88 -15.41 6.19
C LEU A 112 -2.86 -16.43 5.59
N ASN A 113 -2.38 -17.30 4.70
CA ASN A 113 -3.17 -18.38 4.12
C ASN A 113 -3.83 -19.29 5.18
N LYS A 114 -3.10 -19.64 6.26
CA LYS A 114 -3.61 -20.43 7.39
C LYS A 114 -4.67 -19.67 8.17
N LEU A 115 -4.48 -18.36 8.37
CA LEU A 115 -5.46 -17.52 9.06
C LEU A 115 -6.82 -17.48 8.33
N PHE A 116 -6.80 -17.60 7.01
CA PHE A 116 -7.98 -17.57 6.16
C PHE A 116 -8.54 -18.96 5.79
N SER A 117 -7.95 -20.06 6.28
CA SER A 117 -8.35 -21.42 5.87
C SER A 117 -9.83 -21.70 6.10
N ASP A 118 -10.37 -21.17 7.20
CA ASP A 118 -11.72 -21.45 7.69
C ASP A 118 -12.71 -20.34 7.35
N ILE A 119 -12.24 -19.24 6.77
CA ILE A 119 -13.08 -18.11 6.37
C ILE A 119 -13.70 -18.41 4.99
N ARG A 120 -15.03 -18.38 4.93
CA ARG A 120 -15.80 -18.52 3.70
C ARG A 120 -16.73 -17.32 3.53
N ILE A 121 -16.75 -16.72 2.34
CA ILE A 121 -17.65 -15.62 2.00
C ILE A 121 -18.50 -16.03 0.81
N ARG A 122 -19.82 -16.15 1.02
CA ARG A 122 -20.77 -16.59 -0.02
C ARG A 122 -20.31 -17.91 -0.70
N GLY A 123 -19.84 -18.87 0.10
CA GLY A 123 -19.33 -20.16 -0.37
C GLY A 123 -17.90 -20.15 -0.93
N LYS A 124 -17.28 -18.99 -1.11
CA LYS A 124 -15.94 -18.84 -1.69
C LYS A 124 -14.85 -18.89 -0.63
N ALA A 125 -13.71 -19.47 -0.98
CA ALA A 125 -12.52 -19.54 -0.13
C ALA A 125 -11.55 -18.41 -0.48
N ALA A 126 -10.73 -17.99 0.48
CA ALA A 126 -9.60 -17.11 0.18
C ALA A 126 -8.52 -17.90 -0.56
N VAL A 127 -7.94 -17.32 -1.61
CA VAL A 127 -7.00 -18.01 -2.52
C VAL A 127 -5.67 -17.29 -2.71
N GLY A 128 -5.51 -16.08 -2.17
CA GLY A 128 -4.29 -15.29 -2.34
C GLY A 128 -4.48 -13.83 -2.01
N LEU A 129 -3.46 -13.04 -2.32
CA LEU A 129 -3.49 -11.58 -2.26
C LEU A 129 -3.58 -10.98 -3.67
N ASN A 130 -4.15 -9.78 -3.75
CA ASN A 130 -4.15 -8.98 -4.96
C ASN A 130 -2.71 -8.53 -5.27
N PRO A 131 -2.15 -8.80 -6.46
CA PRO A 131 -0.79 -8.43 -6.80
C PRO A 131 -0.61 -6.90 -6.94
N ASN A 132 -1.70 -6.14 -7.02
CA ASN A 132 -1.67 -4.68 -6.91
C ASN A 132 -1.40 -4.25 -5.46
N ILE A 133 -0.11 -4.14 -5.14
CA ILE A 133 0.42 -3.78 -3.83
C ILE A 133 0.65 -2.27 -3.78
N ARG A 134 0.30 -1.68 -2.64
CA ARG A 134 0.52 -0.26 -2.38
C ARG A 134 1.30 -0.07 -1.09
N LEU A 135 2.21 0.89 -1.10
CA LEU A 135 2.78 1.42 0.14
C LEU A 135 2.35 2.87 0.26
N TYR A 136 1.96 3.26 1.47
CA TYR A 136 1.55 4.61 1.80
C TYR A 136 2.50 5.22 2.81
N ARG A 137 2.76 6.52 2.64
CA ARG A 137 3.45 7.37 3.61
C ARG A 137 2.56 8.57 3.94
N TYR A 138 2.37 8.83 5.23
CA TYR A 138 1.67 10.01 5.72
C TYR A 138 2.61 10.78 6.65
N LYS A 139 2.93 12.01 6.27
CA LYS A 139 3.66 13.00 7.06
C LYS A 139 2.68 13.81 7.90
N VAL A 140 3.22 14.63 8.80
CA VAL A 140 2.41 15.56 9.63
C VAL A 140 1.47 16.39 8.74
N GLY A 141 0.19 16.42 9.11
CA GLY A 141 -0.87 17.11 8.36
C GLY A 141 -1.59 16.25 7.31
N GLN A 142 -1.00 15.10 6.91
CA GLN A 142 -1.59 14.22 5.90
C GLN A 142 -2.61 13.26 6.52
N ARG A 143 -3.63 12.89 5.74
CA ARG A 143 -4.74 12.01 6.13
C ARG A 143 -5.48 11.43 4.93
N PHE A 144 -6.29 10.41 5.18
CA PHE A 144 -7.26 9.94 4.19
C PHE A 144 -8.64 9.94 4.82
N GLY A 145 -9.53 10.83 4.35
CA GLY A 145 -10.85 11.05 4.90
C GLY A 145 -11.77 9.83 4.76
N ARG A 146 -12.96 9.95 5.35
CA ARG A 146 -13.95 8.86 5.42
C ARG A 146 -14.31 8.31 4.05
N HIS A 147 -14.18 7.00 3.87
CA HIS A 147 -14.48 6.27 2.65
C HIS A 147 -14.91 4.82 2.93
N ILE A 148 -15.33 4.15 1.86
CA ILE A 148 -15.60 2.72 1.81
C ILE A 148 -14.64 2.11 0.79
N ASP A 149 -14.11 0.93 1.10
CA ASP A 149 -13.27 0.17 0.18
C ASP A 149 -14.12 -0.80 -0.65
N GLU A 150 -14.03 -0.68 -1.97
CA GLU A 150 -14.78 -1.50 -2.92
C GLU A 150 -14.09 -2.84 -3.20
N SER A 151 -14.89 -3.83 -3.62
CA SER A 151 -14.37 -5.10 -4.14
C SER A 151 -13.85 -4.91 -5.56
N ASN A 152 -12.64 -5.40 -5.83
CA ASN A 152 -12.10 -5.51 -7.20
C ASN A 152 -12.48 -6.87 -7.79
N ASP A 153 -13.07 -6.86 -9.00
CA ASP A 153 -13.21 -8.05 -9.83
C ASP A 153 -11.91 -8.30 -10.57
N LEU A 154 -11.33 -9.50 -10.39
CA LEU A 154 -10.07 -9.90 -11.00
C LEU A 154 -10.26 -10.88 -12.15
N GLY A 155 -11.51 -11.15 -12.56
CA GLY A 155 -11.85 -12.17 -13.55
C GLY A 155 -11.86 -13.58 -12.96
N ASP A 156 -12.32 -14.56 -13.74
CA ASP A 156 -12.37 -15.99 -13.37
C ASP A 156 -13.07 -16.27 -12.03
N GLY A 157 -14.06 -15.45 -11.67
CA GLY A 157 -14.76 -15.54 -10.39
C GLY A 157 -13.94 -15.08 -9.18
N LYS A 158 -12.73 -14.56 -9.35
CA LYS A 158 -11.89 -14.02 -8.28
C LYS A 158 -12.31 -12.60 -7.92
N ARG A 159 -12.50 -12.33 -6.63
CA ARG A 159 -12.87 -11.00 -6.15
C ARG A 159 -12.20 -10.67 -4.82
N THR A 160 -11.75 -9.43 -4.65
CA THR A 160 -11.21 -9.00 -3.35
C THR A 160 -12.33 -8.82 -2.32
N ARG A 161 -12.08 -9.24 -1.07
CA ARG A 161 -13.07 -9.18 0.02
C ARG A 161 -12.56 -8.57 1.32
N TYR A 162 -11.26 -8.57 1.57
CA TYR A 162 -10.66 -7.92 2.75
C TYR A 162 -9.56 -6.97 2.33
N THR A 163 -9.45 -5.85 3.03
CA THR A 163 -8.28 -4.98 2.95
C THR A 163 -7.28 -5.58 3.92
N LEU A 164 -6.04 -5.73 3.49
CA LEU A 164 -4.91 -5.99 4.36
C LEU A 164 -4.12 -4.69 4.49
N LEU A 165 -4.06 -4.11 5.68
CA LEU A 165 -3.13 -3.04 6.04
C LEU A 165 -2.09 -3.61 6.99
N VAL A 166 -0.80 -3.46 6.69
CA VAL A 166 0.28 -3.74 7.64
C VAL A 166 0.94 -2.42 8.01
N TYR A 167 0.87 -2.04 9.28
CA TYR A 167 1.52 -0.84 9.77
C TYR A 167 3.03 -1.10 9.85
N LEU A 168 3.81 -0.33 9.08
CA LEU A 168 5.28 -0.48 9.04
C LEU A 168 5.97 0.46 10.02
N SER A 169 5.26 1.46 10.53
CA SER A 169 5.73 2.35 11.59
C SER A 169 4.62 2.60 12.62
N GLY A 170 5.03 3.07 13.79
CA GLY A 170 4.14 3.32 14.92
C GLY A 170 4.49 2.42 16.10
N GLY A 171 3.72 2.51 17.18
CA GLY A 171 3.98 1.76 18.39
C GLY A 171 3.43 2.48 19.61
N PRO A 172 3.32 1.77 20.75
CA PRO A 172 2.92 2.38 22.01
C PRO A 172 3.97 3.43 22.32
N GLY A 173 3.63 4.67 22.04
CA GLY A 173 4.55 5.73 22.33
C GLY A 173 4.74 5.77 23.84
N GLU A 174 5.95 5.51 24.31
CA GLU A 174 6.27 5.47 25.73
C GLU A 174 5.75 6.75 26.40
N LEU A 175 4.67 6.67 27.18
CA LEU A 175 4.45 7.68 28.21
C LEU A 175 5.69 7.59 29.08
N LYS A 176 6.50 8.64 29.05
CA LYS A 176 7.72 8.81 29.83
C LYS A 176 7.59 8.15 31.20
N SER A 177 8.11 6.94 31.36
CA SER A 177 8.56 6.49 32.67
C SER A 177 9.68 7.46 33.05
N LYS A 178 9.47 8.16 34.16
CA LYS A 178 10.38 9.18 34.71
C LYS A 178 11.84 8.75 34.50
N ALA A 179 12.60 9.64 33.88
CA ALA A 179 14.03 9.49 33.68
C ALA A 179 14.71 9.04 34.98
N LYS A 180 15.32 7.85 34.94
CA LYS A 180 16.56 7.65 35.67
C LYS A 180 17.67 7.85 34.64
N ASN A 181 18.45 8.89 34.86
CA ASN A 181 19.72 9.12 34.20
C ASN A 181 20.53 7.82 34.24
N ASP A 182 20.80 7.23 33.08
CA ASP A 182 22.15 6.73 32.84
C ASP A 182 22.45 6.51 31.35
N SER A 183 23.60 7.04 30.97
CA SER A 183 24.42 6.69 29.81
C SER A 183 23.91 6.99 28.38
N ASN A 184 24.67 7.87 27.73
CA ASN A 184 24.79 8.06 26.28
C ASN A 184 24.81 6.72 25.52
N LYS A 185 23.70 6.40 24.86
CA LYS A 185 23.70 5.62 23.62
C LYS A 185 22.80 6.34 22.63
N PRO A 186 23.30 6.78 21.46
CA PRO A 186 22.42 7.23 20.41
C PRO A 186 21.71 5.98 19.89
N THR A 187 20.47 5.76 20.31
CA THR A 187 19.59 4.77 19.70
C THR A 187 19.23 5.31 18.32
N ASP A 188 19.90 4.78 17.30
CA ASP A 188 19.75 5.13 15.88
C ASP A 188 18.41 4.64 15.28
N SER A 189 17.31 4.84 16.00
CA SER A 189 15.94 4.58 15.52
C SER A 189 15.30 5.94 15.19
N SER A 190 15.78 6.56 14.11
CA SER A 190 15.47 7.93 13.68
C SER A 190 14.03 8.15 13.18
N PHE A 191 13.08 7.29 13.54
CA PHE A 191 11.66 7.59 13.37
C PHE A 191 11.16 8.28 14.64
N ASP A 192 10.92 9.58 14.52
CA ASP A 192 10.14 10.33 15.50
C ASP A 192 8.90 9.52 15.89
N ARG A 193 8.64 9.41 17.20
CA ARG A 193 7.42 8.78 17.74
C ARG A 193 6.19 9.25 16.95
N LEU A 194 5.53 8.30 16.30
CA LEU A 194 4.28 8.54 15.58
C LEU A 194 3.17 8.93 16.56
N VAL A 195 2.47 10.03 16.28
CA VAL A 195 1.25 10.46 16.99
C VAL A 195 0.19 10.82 15.96
N GLY A 196 -1.05 10.42 16.22
CA GLY A 196 -2.13 10.47 15.24
C GLY A 196 -2.02 9.34 14.22
N GLY A 197 -2.76 9.47 13.11
CA GLY A 197 -2.73 8.47 12.04
C GLY A 197 -3.51 7.20 12.35
N GLU A 198 -4.42 7.19 13.32
CA GLU A 198 -5.28 6.05 13.63
C GLU A 198 -6.16 5.68 12.44
N THR A 199 -6.40 4.39 12.23
CA THR A 199 -7.46 3.92 11.32
C THR A 199 -8.76 3.80 12.13
N VAL A 200 -9.77 4.58 11.77
CA VAL A 200 -11.01 4.70 12.55
C VAL A 200 -12.19 4.24 11.73
N PHE A 201 -13.03 3.41 12.34
CA PHE A 201 -14.21 2.82 11.74
C PHE A 201 -15.47 3.38 12.38
N TYR A 202 -16.47 3.65 11.54
CA TYR A 202 -17.72 4.30 11.90
C TYR A 202 -18.91 3.39 11.59
N GLY A 203 -19.86 3.36 12.53
CA GLY A 203 -21.15 2.70 12.41
C GLY A 203 -22.28 3.67 12.06
N SER A 204 -23.51 3.26 12.37
CA SER A 204 -24.70 4.08 12.18
C SER A 204 -24.59 5.43 12.88
N ARG A 205 -25.13 6.49 12.27
CA ARG A 205 -25.12 7.85 12.84
C ARG A 205 -23.70 8.38 13.14
N ASN A 206 -22.69 7.92 12.42
CA ASN A 206 -21.28 8.32 12.59
C ASN A 206 -20.68 7.98 13.98
N SER A 207 -21.21 6.99 14.70
CA SER A 207 -20.59 6.52 15.95
C SER A 207 -19.27 5.80 15.64
N ILE A 208 -18.20 6.08 16.39
CA ILE A 208 -16.96 5.30 16.31
C ILE A 208 -17.23 3.89 16.85
N VAL A 209 -16.95 2.87 16.05
CA VAL A 209 -17.12 1.45 16.44
C VAL A 209 -15.79 0.74 16.67
N ALA A 210 -14.71 1.24 16.08
CA ALA A 210 -13.36 0.79 16.34
C ALA A 210 -12.35 1.89 15.99
N GLU A 211 -11.25 1.91 16.72
CA GLU A 211 -10.12 2.81 16.49
C GLU A 211 -8.83 2.00 16.66
N VAL A 212 -8.03 1.96 15.59
CA VAL A 212 -6.81 1.15 15.54
C VAL A 212 -5.62 2.08 15.41
N ALA A 213 -4.86 2.18 16.49
CA ALA A 213 -3.59 2.90 16.48
C ALA A 213 -2.57 2.16 15.59
N PRO A 214 -1.75 2.88 14.81
CA PRO A 214 -0.67 2.26 14.05
C PRO A 214 0.38 1.71 15.03
N ILE A 215 0.52 0.40 15.06
CA ILE A 215 1.56 -0.33 15.81
C ILE A 215 2.42 -1.04 14.79
N GLU A 216 3.72 -0.75 14.77
CA GLU A 216 4.66 -1.39 13.85
C GLU A 216 4.52 -2.91 13.87
N GLY A 217 4.49 -3.51 12.68
CA GLY A 217 4.36 -4.94 12.50
C GLY A 217 2.93 -5.48 12.62
N MET A 218 1.98 -4.72 13.17
CA MET A 218 0.59 -5.16 13.28
C MET A 218 -0.11 -5.10 11.92
N ALA A 219 -0.83 -6.17 11.57
CA ALA A 219 -1.77 -6.14 10.47
C ALA A 219 -3.18 -5.81 10.96
N LEU A 220 -3.93 -5.08 10.14
CA LEU A 220 -5.35 -4.80 10.27
C LEU A 220 -6.05 -5.35 9.04
N LEU A 221 -7.08 -6.16 9.26
CA LEU A 221 -7.93 -6.69 8.21
C LEU A 221 -9.37 -6.25 8.43
N HIS A 222 -10.01 -5.77 7.35
CA HIS A 222 -11.41 -5.39 7.37
C HIS A 222 -12.09 -5.71 6.04
N ILE A 223 -13.36 -6.10 6.11
CA ILE A 223 -14.13 -6.52 4.93
C ILE A 223 -14.43 -5.34 3.97
N HIS A 224 -14.49 -5.61 2.66
CA HIS A 224 -14.84 -4.68 1.57
C HIS A 224 -16.33 -4.71 1.21
N GLY A 225 -16.73 -3.74 0.38
CA GLY A 225 -18.01 -3.73 -0.34
C GLY A 225 -19.21 -3.55 0.60
N ASP A 226 -20.27 -4.34 0.38
CA ASP A 226 -21.57 -4.20 1.05
C ASP A 226 -21.49 -4.21 2.59
N LYS A 227 -20.46 -4.85 3.17
CA LYS A 227 -20.24 -4.95 4.62
C LYS A 227 -19.12 -4.04 5.13
N CYS A 228 -18.46 -3.30 4.25
CA CYS A 228 -17.38 -2.42 4.64
C CYS A 228 -17.91 -1.32 5.56
N LEU A 229 -17.19 -1.09 6.65
CA LEU A 229 -17.47 0.02 7.56
C LEU A 229 -16.88 1.30 6.96
N LEU A 230 -17.61 2.42 7.09
CA LEU A 230 -17.06 3.73 6.76
C LEU A 230 -15.82 3.96 7.62
N HIS A 231 -14.70 4.30 6.99
CA HIS A 231 -13.44 4.41 7.74
C HIS A 231 -12.52 5.48 7.18
N GLU A 232 -11.58 5.93 8.00
CA GLU A 232 -10.59 6.94 7.62
C GLU A 232 -9.22 6.63 8.22
N ALA A 233 -8.17 7.20 7.64
CA ALA A 233 -6.89 7.37 8.30
C ALA A 233 -6.83 8.80 8.85
N ARG A 234 -6.83 8.94 10.18
CA ARG A 234 -6.77 10.24 10.86
C ARG A 234 -5.48 10.99 10.55
N ASN A 235 -5.49 12.28 10.89
CA ASN A 235 -4.35 13.17 10.70
C ASN A 235 -3.13 12.68 11.47
N VAL A 236 -1.97 12.63 10.80
CA VAL A 236 -0.69 12.48 11.50
C VAL A 236 -0.32 13.82 12.12
N THR A 237 0.02 13.83 13.41
CA THR A 237 0.39 15.06 14.15
C THR A 237 1.86 15.09 14.56
N LYS A 238 2.52 13.93 14.61
CA LYS A 238 3.97 13.81 14.81
C LYS A 238 4.51 12.56 14.12
N GLY A 239 5.74 12.61 13.63
CA GLY A 239 6.41 11.48 12.99
C GLY A 239 5.87 11.20 11.58
N VAL A 240 6.11 9.97 11.11
CA VAL A 240 5.69 9.52 9.77
C VAL A 240 5.03 8.14 9.87
N LYS A 241 3.82 8.02 9.33
CA LYS A 241 3.09 6.74 9.25
C LYS A 241 3.38 6.06 7.92
N TYR A 242 3.86 4.82 7.98
CA TYR A 242 4.06 3.95 6.83
C TYR A 242 3.09 2.77 6.88
N VAL A 243 2.47 2.44 5.75
CA VAL A 243 1.51 1.33 5.66
C VAL A 243 1.73 0.57 4.37
N PHE A 244 1.88 -0.75 4.48
CA PHE A 244 1.73 -1.67 3.35
C PHE A 244 0.26 -2.02 3.16
N ARG A 245 -0.22 -2.08 1.92
CA ARG A 245 -1.56 -2.51 1.58
C ARG A 245 -1.57 -3.55 0.45
N SER A 246 -2.40 -4.57 0.64
CA SER A 246 -2.96 -5.41 -0.42
C SER A 246 -4.42 -5.74 -0.08
N ASP A 247 -5.08 -6.58 -0.86
CA ASP A 247 -6.43 -7.05 -0.61
C ASP A 247 -6.50 -8.59 -0.74
N VAL A 248 -7.26 -9.27 0.12
CA VAL A 248 -7.42 -10.73 0.07
C VAL A 248 -8.42 -11.12 -1.01
N VAL A 249 -8.00 -12.03 -1.89
CA VAL A 249 -8.76 -12.53 -3.03
C VAL A 249 -9.53 -13.79 -2.65
N PHE A 250 -10.80 -13.87 -3.05
CA PHE A 250 -11.66 -15.03 -2.86
C PHE A 250 -12.13 -15.58 -4.21
N ALA A 251 -12.21 -16.91 -4.34
CA ALA A 251 -12.69 -17.61 -5.53
C ALA A 251 -13.72 -18.69 -5.18
#